data_AF-A0A9E3HYF4-F1
#
_entry.id   AF-A0A9E3HYF4-F1
#
_cell.length_a   1.000
_cell.length_b   1.000
_cell.length_c   1.000
_cell.angle_alpha   90.00
_cell.angle_beta   90.00
_cell.angle_gamma   90.00
#
_symmetry.space_group_name_H-M   'P 1'
#
loop_
_entity.id
_entity.type
_entity.pdbx_description
1 polymer ?
#
loop_
_entity_poly.entity_id
_entity_poly.type
_entity_poly.pdbx_seq_one_letter_code
_entity_poly.pdbx_strand_id
1 'polypeptide(L)'
;MEKVKMTTPNWSIEGPHFANCNCDYGCPCQYMARPTDGTCKAVVAWRIDKGHFGDTKLDGLLALSTYDWPNAIHEGNGTMQAIIDERATPEQRDALTAIMQGEGGEPGSTMLQIYRSMCSTVHEPVFKPIELEMDIEGRTARLSVPG
;
A
#
# COMPACT_ATOMS: atom_id res chain seq x y z
N MET A 1 0.38 -26.96 -19.39
CA MET A 1 -0.22 -25.60 -19.41
C MET A 1 0.81 -24.68 -18.80
N GLU A 2 1.64 -24.07 -19.64
CA GLU A 2 2.75 -23.22 -19.24
C GLU A 2 2.17 -21.95 -18.62
N LYS A 3 2.39 -21.75 -17.31
CA LYS A 3 2.02 -20.49 -16.66
C LYS A 3 2.94 -19.43 -17.26
N VAL A 4 2.38 -18.56 -18.11
CA VAL A 4 3.06 -17.35 -18.56
C VAL A 4 3.43 -16.57 -17.30
N LYS A 5 4.72 -16.56 -16.96
CA LYS A 5 5.26 -15.74 -15.89
C LYS A 5 5.16 -14.31 -16.39
N MET A 6 4.11 -13.58 -16.00
CA MET A 6 4.12 -12.12 -16.16
C MET A 6 5.23 -11.62 -15.24
N THR A 7 6.41 -11.41 -15.81
CA THR A 7 7.54 -10.79 -15.11
C THR A 7 7.16 -9.34 -14.87
N THR A 8 6.71 -9.01 -13.66
CA THR A 8 6.63 -7.60 -13.25
C THR A 8 7.99 -6.96 -13.51
N PRO A 9 8.03 -5.79 -14.14
CA PRO A 9 9.25 -5.01 -14.25
C PRO A 9 9.95 -4.87 -12.90
N ASN A 10 11.28 -4.86 -12.91
CA ASN A 10 12.04 -4.62 -11.70
C ASN A 10 11.64 -3.24 -11.12
N TRP A 11 11.33 -3.20 -9.83
CA TRP A 11 10.89 -1.99 -9.15
C TRP A 11 11.46 -1.90 -7.75
N SER A 12 11.60 -0.66 -7.27
CA SER A 12 11.96 -0.36 -5.89
C SER A 12 11.36 0.97 -5.46
N ILE A 13 11.07 1.09 -4.17
CA ILE A 13 10.67 2.33 -3.51
C ILE A 13 11.51 2.47 -2.24
N GLU A 14 12.15 3.62 -2.09
CA GLU A 14 12.92 4.04 -0.92
C GLU A 14 12.36 5.36 -0.41
N GLY A 15 12.12 5.44 0.89
CA GLY A 15 11.69 6.65 1.57
C GLY A 15 10.91 6.33 2.85
N PRO A 16 10.54 7.36 3.62
CA PRO A 16 9.73 7.16 4.80
C PRO A 16 8.31 6.75 4.44
N HIS A 17 7.74 5.90 5.29
CA HIS A 17 6.34 5.53 5.23
C HIS A 17 5.67 5.85 6.55
N PHE A 18 4.39 6.20 6.46
CA PHE A 18 3.50 6.40 7.58
C PHE A 18 2.42 5.31 7.54
N ALA A 19 2.18 4.67 8.68
CA ALA A 19 1.10 3.72 8.83
C ALA A 19 0.23 4.10 10.03
N ASN A 20 -1.08 4.05 9.85
CA ASN A 20 -2.05 4.20 10.93
C ASN A 20 -3.12 3.11 10.82
N CYS A 21 -3.49 2.52 11.95
CA CYS A 21 -4.45 1.43 12.00
C CYS A 21 -5.32 1.51 13.25
N ASN A 22 -6.42 0.76 13.26
CA ASN A 22 -7.38 0.71 14.37
C ASN A 22 -6.92 -0.16 15.57
N CYS A 23 -5.85 -0.93 15.42
CA CYS A 23 -5.39 -1.86 16.45
C CYS A 23 -4.48 -1.20 17.49
N ASP A 24 -4.32 -1.87 18.64
CA ASP A 24 -3.31 -1.54 19.64
C ASP A 24 -1.90 -1.58 19.04
N TYR A 25 -0.97 -0.97 19.79
CA TYR A 25 0.44 -0.88 19.41
C TYR A 25 1.02 -2.23 18.99
N GLY A 26 1.85 -2.20 17.94
CA GLY A 26 2.55 -3.37 17.43
C GLY A 26 1.71 -4.31 16.55
N CYS A 27 0.42 -4.00 16.29
CA CYS A 27 -0.48 -4.84 15.51
C CYS A 27 -0.53 -6.28 16.07
N PRO A 28 -1.44 -6.59 17.03
CA PRO A 28 -1.45 -7.86 17.76
C PRO A 28 -1.39 -9.12 16.86
N CYS A 29 -1.94 -9.05 15.65
CA CYS A 29 -1.87 -10.11 14.62
C CYS A 29 -0.44 -10.55 14.26
N GLN A 30 0.56 -9.68 14.38
CA GLN A 30 1.98 -10.02 14.16
C GLN A 30 2.50 -11.01 15.21
N TYR A 31 1.84 -11.10 16.36
CA TYR A 31 2.21 -11.93 17.50
C TYR A 31 1.15 -13.02 17.75
N MET A 32 0.47 -13.48 16.70
CA MET A 32 -0.55 -14.55 16.75
C MET A 32 -1.80 -14.21 17.61
N ALA A 33 -2.01 -12.95 17.94
CA ALA A 33 -3.24 -12.48 18.57
C ALA A 33 -4.28 -12.03 17.52
N ARG A 34 -5.50 -11.76 17.96
CA ARG A 34 -6.59 -11.23 17.13
C ARG A 34 -6.50 -9.69 17.03
N PRO A 35 -7.08 -9.05 16.00
CA PRO A 35 -7.22 -7.59 15.95
C PRO A 35 -7.94 -7.06 17.20
N THR A 36 -7.57 -5.86 17.68
CA THR A 36 -8.05 -5.31 18.95
C THR A 36 -9.58 -5.23 19.05
N ASP A 37 -10.25 -4.76 18.00
CA ASP A 37 -11.71 -4.64 17.95
C ASP A 37 -12.39 -5.75 17.11
N GLY A 38 -11.63 -6.79 16.74
CA GLY A 38 -12.07 -7.85 15.84
C GLY A 38 -11.90 -7.56 14.36
N THR A 39 -11.77 -6.30 13.93
CA THR A 39 -11.57 -5.89 12.53
C THR A 39 -10.14 -5.37 12.29
N CYS A 40 -9.68 -5.36 11.05
CA CYS A 40 -8.37 -4.78 10.70
C CYS A 40 -8.54 -3.70 9.63
N LYS A 41 -8.31 -2.44 10.02
CA LYS A 41 -8.40 -1.28 9.13
C LYS A 41 -7.08 -0.52 9.18
N ALA A 42 -6.55 -0.18 8.02
CA ALA A 42 -5.26 0.49 7.93
C ALA A 42 -5.18 1.46 6.76
N VAL A 43 -4.35 2.49 6.93
CA VAL A 43 -3.81 3.31 5.86
C VAL A 43 -2.29 3.25 5.93
N VAL A 44 -1.65 3.05 4.78
CA VAL A 44 -0.18 3.06 4.65
C VAL A 44 0.18 3.99 3.52
N ALA A 45 0.90 5.07 3.82
CA ALA A 45 1.35 6.08 2.88
C ALA A 45 2.87 6.08 2.75
N TRP A 46 3.35 6.31 1.53
CA TRP A 46 4.76 6.35 1.18
C TRP A 46 5.10 7.72 0.63
N ARG A 47 6.19 8.31 1.13
CA ARG A 47 6.91 9.36 0.42
C ARG A 47 8.05 8.70 -0.33
N ILE A 48 8.03 8.79 -1.65
CA ILE A 48 9.03 8.13 -2.50
C ILE A 48 10.18 9.12 -2.69
N ASP A 49 11.24 8.96 -1.89
CA ASP A 49 12.44 9.78 -2.02
C ASP A 49 13.27 9.30 -3.22
N LYS A 50 13.29 7.98 -3.47
CA LYS A 50 13.81 7.35 -4.69
C LYS A 50 12.95 6.16 -5.08
N GLY A 51 12.67 5.97 -6.36
CA GLY A 51 11.98 4.78 -6.82
C GLY A 51 11.91 4.65 -8.34
N HIS A 52 11.72 3.41 -8.79
CA HIS A 52 11.52 3.11 -10.20
C HIS A 52 10.57 1.94 -10.40
N PHE A 53 10.02 1.83 -11.60
CA PHE A 53 9.32 0.65 -12.11
C PHE A 53 9.71 0.45 -13.57
N GLY A 54 10.59 -0.51 -13.85
CA GLY A 54 11.33 -0.55 -15.11
C GLY A 54 12.08 0.77 -15.32
N ASP A 55 11.82 1.44 -16.43
CA ASP A 55 12.42 2.74 -16.79
C ASP A 55 11.65 3.96 -16.23
N THR A 56 10.47 3.74 -15.62
CA THR A 56 9.64 4.83 -15.07
C THR A 56 10.17 5.25 -13.70
N LYS A 57 10.60 6.52 -13.56
CA LYS A 57 10.98 7.11 -12.27
C LYS A 57 9.77 7.48 -11.43
N LEU A 58 9.87 7.27 -10.12
CA LEU A 58 8.79 7.52 -9.15
C LEU A 58 9.18 8.55 -8.07
N ASP A 59 10.40 9.09 -8.13
CA ASP A 59 10.95 10.06 -7.17
C ASP A 59 10.01 11.27 -6.97
N GLY A 60 9.83 11.68 -5.72
CA GLY A 60 9.05 12.88 -5.33
C GLY A 60 7.54 12.69 -5.28
N LEU A 61 7.03 11.51 -5.68
CA LEU A 61 5.61 11.19 -5.61
C LEU A 61 5.21 10.63 -4.24
N LEU A 62 3.91 10.76 -3.96
CA LEU A 62 3.26 10.09 -2.86
C LEU A 62 2.36 8.96 -3.37
N ALA A 63 2.25 7.89 -2.61
CA ALA A 63 1.30 6.83 -2.89
C ALA A 63 0.86 6.18 -1.59
N LEU A 64 -0.40 5.77 -1.48
CA LEU A 64 -0.90 5.11 -0.29
C LEU A 64 -1.92 4.03 -0.65
N SER A 65 -2.09 3.09 0.28
CA SER A 65 -3.13 2.07 0.22
C SER A 65 -3.98 2.12 1.47
N THR A 66 -5.29 1.98 1.28
CA THR A 66 -6.26 1.75 2.36
C THR A 66 -6.67 0.29 2.37
N TYR A 67 -6.95 -0.22 3.55
CA TYR A 67 -7.36 -1.60 3.76
C TYR A 67 -8.49 -1.70 4.78
N ASP A 68 -9.42 -2.61 4.52
CA ASP A 68 -10.52 -2.96 5.42
C ASP A 68 -10.76 -4.47 5.38
N TRP A 69 -10.42 -5.16 6.47
CA TRP A 69 -10.75 -6.57 6.69
C TRP A 69 -11.83 -6.70 7.77
N PRO A 70 -12.86 -7.53 7.52
CA PRO A 70 -13.93 -7.75 8.49
C PRO A 70 -13.45 -8.52 9.73
N ASN A 71 -12.34 -9.26 9.62
CA ASN A 71 -11.73 -10.05 10.68
C ASN A 71 -10.18 -9.93 10.63
N ALA A 72 -9.47 -10.89 11.22
CA ALA A 72 -8.02 -10.99 11.08
C ALA A 72 -7.61 -11.14 9.61
N ILE A 73 -6.50 -10.49 9.21
CA ILE A 73 -6.02 -10.43 7.81
C ILE A 73 -5.97 -11.83 7.15
N HIS A 74 -5.49 -12.84 7.88
CA HIS A 74 -5.34 -14.21 7.35
C HIS A 74 -6.68 -14.95 7.11
N GLU A 75 -7.81 -14.41 7.58
CA GLU A 75 -9.14 -14.93 7.27
C GLU A 75 -9.70 -14.37 5.95
N GLY A 76 -8.97 -13.46 5.30
CA GLY A 76 -9.29 -12.94 3.98
C GLY A 76 -10.52 -12.04 3.95
N ASN A 77 -11.20 -12.02 2.80
CA ASN A 77 -12.37 -11.18 2.51
C ASN A 77 -12.13 -9.67 2.70
N GLY A 78 -10.87 -9.24 2.55
CA GLY A 78 -10.51 -7.84 2.65
C GLY A 78 -10.90 -7.03 1.42
N THR A 79 -10.98 -5.73 1.65
CA THR A 79 -11.12 -4.69 0.63
C THR A 79 -9.90 -3.80 0.66
N MET A 80 -9.40 -3.41 -0.51
CA MET A 80 -8.31 -2.43 -0.61
C MET A 80 -8.54 -1.41 -1.73
N GLN A 81 -7.93 -0.24 -1.58
CA GLN A 81 -7.88 0.79 -2.62
C GLN A 81 -6.54 1.52 -2.59
N ALA A 82 -5.96 1.73 -3.77
CA ALA A 82 -4.79 2.58 -3.92
C ALA A 82 -5.23 4.03 -4.15
N ILE A 83 -4.55 4.98 -3.49
CA ILE A 83 -4.66 6.41 -3.77
C ILE A 83 -3.28 6.89 -4.21
N ILE A 84 -3.22 7.45 -5.40
CA ILE A 84 -1.99 7.85 -6.06
C ILE A 84 -2.01 9.37 -6.23
N ASP A 85 -0.85 9.97 -6.01
CA ASP A 85 -0.65 11.41 -6.18
C ASP A 85 -1.09 11.87 -7.58
N GLU A 86 -1.97 12.87 -7.62
CA GLU A 86 -2.51 13.40 -8.87
C GLU A 86 -1.44 13.96 -9.82
N ARG A 87 -0.27 14.35 -9.28
CA ARG A 87 0.89 14.85 -10.03
C ARG A 87 1.56 13.77 -10.88
N ALA A 88 1.28 12.49 -10.62
CA ALA A 88 1.84 11.38 -11.38
C ALA A 88 1.39 11.40 -12.85
N THR A 89 2.33 11.16 -13.77
CA THR A 89 2.03 10.93 -15.20
C THR A 89 1.26 9.63 -15.39
N PRO A 90 0.62 9.39 -16.54
CA PRO A 90 -0.07 8.12 -16.82
C PRO A 90 0.81 6.89 -16.55
N GLU A 91 2.07 6.90 -16.99
CA GLU A 91 3.01 5.79 -16.79
C GLU A 91 3.35 5.58 -15.32
N GLN A 92 3.47 6.67 -14.55
CA GLN A 92 3.70 6.61 -13.11
C GLN A 92 2.47 6.12 -12.35
N ARG A 93 1.26 6.47 -12.83
CA ARG A 93 0.00 5.99 -12.26
C ARG A 93 -0.15 4.49 -12.44
N ASP A 94 0.14 3.98 -13.63
CA ASP A 94 0.11 2.54 -13.89
C ASP A 94 1.15 1.81 -13.04
N ALA A 95 2.37 2.33 -12.97
CA ALA A 95 3.44 1.79 -12.13
C ALA A 95 3.07 1.77 -10.64
N LEU A 96 2.59 2.88 -10.09
CA LEU A 96 2.22 2.98 -8.68
C LEU A 96 0.98 2.15 -8.36
N THR A 97 0.03 2.02 -9.29
CA THR A 97 -1.12 1.12 -9.13
C THR A 97 -0.63 -0.32 -9.00
N ALA A 98 0.21 -0.76 -9.93
CA ALA A 98 0.78 -2.10 -9.91
C ALA A 98 1.53 -2.36 -8.60
N ILE A 99 2.38 -1.44 -8.14
CA ILE A 99 3.10 -1.61 -6.88
C ILE A 99 2.15 -1.63 -5.68
N MET A 100 1.33 -0.59 -5.50
CA MET A 100 0.48 -0.40 -4.30
C MET A 100 -0.63 -1.44 -4.18
N GLN A 101 -1.11 -1.97 -5.30
CA GLN A 101 -2.03 -3.09 -5.33
C GLN A 101 -1.33 -4.45 -5.33
N GLY A 102 -0.01 -4.48 -5.24
CA GLY A 102 0.80 -5.70 -5.16
C GLY A 102 0.73 -6.55 -6.42
N GLU A 103 0.55 -5.99 -7.62
CA GLU A 103 0.36 -6.74 -8.85
C GLU A 103 1.64 -7.42 -9.38
N GLY A 104 1.44 -8.57 -10.00
CA GLY A 104 2.46 -9.38 -10.68
C GLY A 104 3.62 -9.91 -9.82
N GLY A 105 3.65 -9.63 -8.52
CA GLY A 105 4.51 -10.35 -7.58
C GLY A 105 4.06 -11.80 -7.39
N GLU A 106 5.00 -12.68 -7.05
CA GLU A 106 4.64 -14.03 -6.59
C GLU A 106 3.92 -13.92 -5.22
N PRO A 107 2.91 -14.77 -4.92
CA PRO A 107 2.23 -14.74 -3.63
C PRO A 107 3.24 -14.81 -2.47
N GLY A 108 3.16 -13.85 -1.55
CA GLY A 108 4.08 -13.75 -0.41
C GLY A 108 5.42 -13.08 -0.69
N SER A 109 5.70 -12.63 -1.92
CA SER A 109 6.98 -12.01 -2.27
C SER A 109 7.23 -10.66 -1.59
N THR A 110 6.17 -9.88 -1.34
CA THR A 110 6.23 -8.58 -0.66
C THR A 110 5.05 -8.43 0.29
N MET A 111 5.15 -7.49 1.23
CA MET A 111 4.05 -7.10 2.11
C MET A 111 2.77 -6.75 1.32
N LEU A 112 2.92 -5.99 0.22
CA LEU A 112 1.82 -5.58 -0.65
C LEU A 112 1.15 -6.78 -1.32
N GLN A 113 1.94 -7.78 -1.73
CA GLN A 113 1.41 -9.05 -2.28
C GLN A 113 0.67 -9.89 -1.24
N ILE A 114 1.15 -9.93 0.01
CA ILE A 114 0.45 -10.61 1.10
C ILE A 114 -0.92 -9.97 1.32
N TYR A 115 -0.98 -8.65 1.44
CA TYR A 115 -2.24 -7.94 1.62
C TYR A 115 -3.18 -8.11 0.43
N ARG A 116 -2.65 -7.99 -0.80
CA ARG A 116 -3.41 -8.26 -2.02
C ARG A 116 -4.05 -9.64 -2.00
N SER A 117 -3.27 -10.67 -1.63
CA SER A 117 -3.74 -12.06 -1.60
C SER A 117 -4.88 -12.27 -0.60
N MET A 118 -4.96 -11.43 0.43
CA MET A 118 -5.99 -11.48 1.47
C MET A 118 -7.20 -10.56 1.17
N CYS A 119 -7.19 -9.84 0.06
CA CYS A 119 -8.29 -8.99 -0.38
C CYS A 119 -9.08 -9.69 -1.50
N SER A 120 -10.36 -9.97 -1.24
CA SER A 120 -11.29 -10.42 -2.28
C SER A 120 -11.77 -9.28 -3.17
N THR A 121 -11.68 -8.04 -2.66
CA THR A 121 -12.12 -6.84 -3.35
C THR A 121 -10.95 -5.86 -3.48
N VAL A 122 -10.62 -5.52 -4.72
CA VAL A 122 -9.64 -4.48 -5.05
C VAL A 122 -10.37 -3.41 -5.84
N HIS A 123 -10.50 -2.22 -5.29
CA HIS A 123 -11.10 -1.08 -5.99
C HIS A 123 -10.13 -0.48 -6.98
N GLU A 124 -10.67 0.13 -8.03
CA GLU A 124 -9.89 0.97 -8.94
C GLU A 124 -9.11 2.04 -8.17
N PRO A 125 -7.86 2.32 -8.58
CA PRO A 125 -7.09 3.38 -7.96
C PRO A 125 -7.77 4.72 -8.17
N VAL A 126 -7.58 5.63 -7.21
CA VAL A 126 -8.00 7.03 -7.35
C VAL A 126 -6.79 7.94 -7.38
N PHE A 127 -6.85 8.97 -8.21
CA PHE A 127 -5.80 9.97 -8.36
C PHE A 127 -6.25 11.27 -7.68
N LYS A 128 -5.59 11.63 -6.60
CA LYS A 128 -6.00 12.74 -5.72
C LYS A 128 -4.79 13.52 -5.23
N PRO A 129 -4.96 14.79 -4.82
CA PRO A 129 -3.94 15.48 -4.06
C PRO A 129 -3.72 14.74 -2.74
N ILE A 130 -2.46 14.52 -2.39
CA ILE A 130 -2.03 13.89 -1.15
C ILE A 130 -1.12 14.88 -0.43
N GLU A 131 -1.46 15.20 0.81
CA GLU A 131 -0.59 15.95 1.71
C GLU A 131 -0.06 15.00 2.78
N LEU A 132 1.26 14.86 2.86
CA LEU A 132 1.93 14.03 3.87
C LEU A 132 3.06 14.82 4.52
N GLU A 133 2.89 15.08 5.82
CA GLU A 133 3.92 15.65 6.68
C GLU A 133 4.38 14.59 7.67
N MET A 134 5.69 14.43 7.82
CA MET A 134 6.30 13.49 8.76
C MET A 134 7.45 14.17 9.49
N ASP A 135 7.33 14.27 10.81
CA ASP A 135 8.40 14.66 11.72
C ASP A 135 8.87 13.41 12.47
N ILE A 136 10.01 12.88 12.02
CA ILE A 136 10.59 11.65 12.56
C ILE A 136 11.15 11.89 13.98
N GLU A 137 11.73 13.06 14.24
CA GLU A 137 12.29 13.40 15.55
C GLU A 137 11.17 13.61 16.58
N GLY A 138 10.13 14.36 16.19
CA GLY A 138 8.93 14.59 16.99
C GLY A 138 7.97 13.39 17.06
N ARG A 139 8.18 12.36 16.23
CA ARG A 139 7.31 11.17 16.10
C ARG A 139 5.86 11.52 15.78
N THR A 140 5.66 12.51 14.91
CA THR A 140 4.33 12.92 14.46
C THR A 140 4.23 12.82 12.94
N ALA A 141 3.01 12.58 12.46
CA ALA A 141 2.72 12.59 11.04
C ALA A 141 1.28 13.05 10.81
N ARG A 142 1.05 13.71 9.68
CA ARG A 142 -0.26 14.13 9.20
C ARG A 142 -0.41 13.69 7.75
N LEU A 143 -1.47 12.96 7.47
CA LEU A 143 -1.87 12.54 6.14
C LEU A 143 -3.26 13.12 5.85
N SER A 144 -3.42 13.77 4.69
CA SER A 144 -4.69 14.36 4.25
C SER A 144 -4.93 14.06 2.76
N VAL A 145 -6.14 13.59 2.47
CA VAL A 145 -6.65 13.36 1.10
C VAL A 145 -8.07 13.94 1.05
N PRO A 146 -8.37 14.92 0.18
CA PRO A 146 -9.70 15.48 0.04
C PRO A 146 -10.74 14.47 -0.46
N GLY A 147 -11.90 14.43 0.21
CA GLY A 147 -13.08 13.64 -0.15
C GLY A 147 -13.90 14.27 -1.26
#